data_AF-A0A7C9FMU7-F1
#
_entry.id   AF-A0A7C9FMU7-F1
#
_cell.length_a   1.000
_cell.length_b   1.000
_cell.length_c   1.000
_cell.angle_alpha   90.00
_cell.angle_beta   90.00
_cell.angle_gamma   90.00
#
_symmetry.space_group_name_H-M   'P 1'
#
loop_
_entity.id
_entity.type
_entity.pdbx_description
1 polymer ?
#
loop_
_entity_poly.entity_id
_entity_poly.type
_entity_poly.pdbx_seq_one_letter_code
_entity_poly.pdbx_strand_id
1 'polypeptide(L)'
;MEQVKNPINEAIRLLDFVSSDDRLYSLAGEFMETGYTSGFSSEKEQEMIRQLNASLRNTLGSVIREAVEAKSLTISQASQKSLVPEKILNGLLADSVAVTNVPVVLFRKLLHLLDVPLSKAKEAVLYNTHIFRTQLSLSVEAPSLAFKRKSGRDPFDLSEGKSEGINLFENEEAVKLYLNRLEEIWGN
;
A
#
# COMPACT_ATOMS: atom_id res chain seq x y z
N MET A 1 -2.31 -23.90 36.95
CA MET A 1 -2.59 -23.81 35.50
C MET A 1 -3.67 -22.75 35.34
N GLU A 2 -3.29 -21.50 35.15
CA GLU A 2 -4.22 -20.39 34.97
C GLU A 2 -4.72 -20.38 33.52
N GLN A 3 -6.04 -20.50 33.34
CA GLN A 3 -6.67 -20.37 32.04
C GLN A 3 -6.63 -18.89 31.63
N VAL A 4 -6.00 -18.60 30.49
CA VAL A 4 -6.05 -17.30 29.83
C VAL A 4 -7.51 -17.01 29.49
N LYS A 5 -8.14 -16.14 30.28
CA LYS A 5 -9.52 -15.71 30.03
C LYS A 5 -9.54 -14.85 28.77
N ASN A 6 -10.28 -15.29 27.76
CA ASN A 6 -10.47 -14.54 26.52
C ASN A 6 -11.31 -13.29 26.83
N PRO A 7 -10.79 -12.07 26.61
CA PRO A 7 -11.46 -10.82 26.98
C PRO A 7 -12.81 -10.63 26.27
N ILE A 8 -12.99 -11.25 25.11
CA ILE A 8 -14.25 -11.21 24.36
C ILE A 8 -15.33 -12.04 25.08
N ASN A 9 -14.97 -13.19 25.67
CA ASN A 9 -15.91 -14.01 26.43
C ASN A 9 -16.30 -13.37 27.76
N GLU A 10 -15.43 -12.56 28.35
CA GLU A 10 -15.73 -11.79 29.56
C GLU A 10 -16.66 -10.60 29.24
N ALA A 11 -16.44 -9.92 28.10
CA ALA A 11 -17.32 -8.86 27.62
C ALA A 11 -18.74 -9.36 27.27
N ILE A 12 -18.86 -10.53 26.64
CA ILE A 12 -20.16 -11.15 26.33
C ILE A 12 -20.89 -11.54 27.62
N ARG A 13 -20.18 -12.10 28.61
CA ARG A 13 -20.76 -12.46 29.90
C ARG A 13 -21.22 -11.26 30.71
N LEU A 14 -20.58 -10.10 30.53
CA LEU A 14 -20.99 -8.84 31.14
C LEU A 14 -22.23 -8.24 30.48
N LEU A 15 -22.41 -8.43 29.17
CA LEU A 15 -23.60 -7.97 28.45
C LEU A 15 -24.85 -8.80 28.78
N ASP A 16 -24.71 -10.11 28.98
CA ASP A 16 -25.81 -11.01 29.34
C ASP A 16 -26.36 -10.80 30.77
N PHE A 17 -25.65 -10.06 31.63
CA PHE A 17 -26.03 -9.86 33.04
C PHE A 17 -26.76 -8.52 33.32
N VAL A 18 -27.01 -7.71 32.28
CA VAL A 18 -27.64 -6.39 32.43
C VAL A 18 -29.14 -6.49 32.17
N SER A 19 -29.90 -6.97 33.16
CA SER A 19 -31.37 -6.87 33.18
C SER A 19 -31.90 -6.39 34.53
N SER A 20 -31.15 -5.58 35.26
CA SER A 20 -31.64 -4.93 36.49
C SER A 20 -31.04 -3.55 36.64
N ASP A 21 -31.87 -2.53 36.42
CA ASP A 21 -31.52 -1.11 36.36
C ASP A 21 -30.80 -0.58 37.60
N ASP A 22 -31.02 -1.19 38.78
CA ASP A 22 -30.42 -0.69 40.03
C ASP A 22 -28.91 -0.91 40.13
N ARG A 23 -28.35 -1.88 39.38
CA ARG A 23 -26.89 -2.11 39.34
C ARG A 23 -26.17 -1.21 38.35
N LEU A 24 -26.87 -0.62 37.39
CA LEU A 24 -26.26 0.32 36.43
C LEU A 24 -25.81 1.60 37.12
N TYR A 25 -26.55 2.08 38.12
CA TYR A 25 -26.17 3.27 38.89
C TYR A 25 -24.98 3.01 39.83
N SER A 26 -24.90 1.82 40.44
CA SER A 26 -23.73 1.45 41.25
C SER A 26 -22.48 1.22 40.39
N LEU A 27 -22.63 0.61 39.21
CA LEU A 27 -21.52 0.41 38.28
C LEU A 27 -21.07 1.75 37.68
N ALA A 28 -21.99 2.65 37.34
CA ALA A 28 -21.66 4.00 36.88
C ALA A 28 -20.93 4.81 37.97
N GLY A 29 -21.31 4.66 39.24
CA GLY A 29 -20.59 5.24 40.38
C GLY A 29 -19.17 4.71 40.51
N GLU A 30 -18.98 3.39 40.41
CA GLU A 30 -17.66 2.74 40.51
C GLU A 30 -16.76 3.04 39.28
N PHE A 31 -17.34 3.20 38.08
CA PHE A 31 -16.65 3.65 36.86
C PHE A 31 -16.28 5.14 36.87
N MET A 32 -17.01 5.98 37.61
CA MET A 32 -16.68 7.39 37.78
C MET A 32 -15.64 7.62 38.89
N GLU A 33 -15.63 6.79 39.94
CA GLU A 33 -14.64 6.86 41.03
C GLU A 33 -13.30 6.18 40.70
N THR A 34 -13.32 5.14 39.85
CA THR A 34 -12.09 4.64 39.24
C THR A 34 -11.68 5.62 38.16
N GLY A 35 -10.96 6.68 38.56
CA GLY A 35 -10.44 7.68 37.66
C GLY A 35 -9.82 7.03 36.43
N TYR A 36 -10.58 7.04 35.33
CA TYR A 36 -10.07 6.74 34.01
C TYR A 36 -9.00 7.79 33.79
N THR A 37 -7.75 7.40 34.06
CA THR A 37 -6.58 8.09 33.58
C THR A 37 -6.61 7.91 32.07
N SER A 38 -7.39 8.80 31.45
CA SER A 38 -7.50 9.04 30.02
C SER A 38 -6.16 9.55 29.52
N GLY A 39 -5.23 8.63 29.40
CA GLY A 39 -3.97 8.80 28.71
C GLY A 39 -3.46 7.40 28.46
N PHE A 40 -3.41 6.99 27.20
CA PHE A 40 -2.45 5.94 26.85
C PHE A 40 -1.13 6.34 27.52
N SER A 41 -0.49 5.45 28.28
CA SER A 41 0.83 5.78 28.81
C SER A 41 1.69 6.19 27.62
N SER A 42 2.44 7.27 27.74
CA SER A 42 3.24 7.79 26.62
C SER A 42 4.12 6.71 25.99
N GLU A 43 4.55 5.73 26.80
CA GLU A 43 5.26 4.52 26.36
C GLU A 43 4.41 3.59 25.47
N LYS A 44 3.15 3.34 25.79
CA LYS A 44 2.27 2.47 24.99
C LYS A 44 1.83 3.13 23.70
N GLU A 45 1.65 4.46 23.72
CA GLU A 45 1.42 5.26 22.52
C GLU A 45 2.67 5.27 21.62
N GLN A 46 3.85 5.51 22.19
CA GLN A 46 5.11 5.43 21.45
C GLN A 46 5.36 4.03 20.89
N GLU A 47 5.03 2.97 21.64
CA GLU A 47 5.17 1.59 21.19
C GLU A 47 4.19 1.27 20.06
N MET A 48 2.93 1.73 20.13
CA MET A 48 2.00 1.59 19.01
C MET A 48 2.44 2.39 17.78
N ILE A 49 2.92 3.62 17.95
CA ILE A 49 3.48 4.42 16.85
C ILE A 49 4.72 3.74 16.27
N ARG A 50 5.57 3.14 17.10
CA ARG A 50 6.76 2.42 16.67
C ARG A 50 6.41 1.14 15.92
N GLN A 51 5.40 0.41 16.36
CA GLN A 51 4.87 -0.78 15.67
C GLN A 51 4.18 -0.40 14.35
N LEU A 52 3.42 0.70 14.33
CA LEU A 52 2.85 1.26 13.11
C LEU A 52 3.94 1.69 12.12
N ASN A 53 4.93 2.44 12.57
CA ASN A 53 6.06 2.87 11.74
C ASN A 53 6.92 1.70 11.27
N ALA A 54 7.10 0.67 12.08
CA ALA A 54 7.78 -0.57 11.68
C ALA A 54 6.93 -1.38 10.67
N SER A 55 5.61 -1.25 10.71
CA SER A 55 4.68 -1.92 9.80
C SER A 55 4.38 -1.11 8.53
N LEU A 56 4.69 0.19 8.50
CA LEU A 56 4.58 1.06 7.33
C LEU A 56 5.71 0.70 6.35
N ARG A 57 5.50 -0.35 5.56
CA ARG A 57 6.35 -0.62 4.40
C ARG A 57 6.21 0.54 3.41
N ASN A 58 7.34 1.06 2.94
CA ASN A 58 7.35 2.15 1.98
C ASN A 58 6.83 1.67 0.61
N THR A 59 5.89 2.39 0.02
CA THR A 59 5.45 2.15 -1.36
C THR A 59 6.53 2.58 -2.33
N LEU A 60 6.48 2.10 -3.57
CA LEU A 60 7.44 2.52 -4.59
C LEU A 60 7.40 4.04 -4.80
N GLY A 61 6.22 4.64 -4.83
CA GLY A 61 6.02 6.07 -4.94
C GLY A 61 6.61 6.84 -3.77
N SER A 62 6.47 6.35 -2.53
CA SER A 62 7.08 6.99 -1.37
C SER A 62 8.61 6.91 -1.38
N VAL A 63 9.18 5.75 -1.74
CA VAL A 63 10.64 5.60 -1.88
C VAL A 63 11.21 6.53 -2.94
N ILE A 64 10.56 6.64 -4.11
CA ILE A 64 11.00 7.54 -5.17
C ILE A 64 10.86 9.00 -4.74
N ARG A 65 9.76 9.37 -4.07
CA ARG A 65 9.53 10.73 -3.57
C ARG A 65 10.60 11.17 -2.58
N GLU A 66 10.85 10.35 -1.56
CA GLU A 66 11.91 10.58 -0.56
C GLU A 66 13.27 10.77 -1.24
N ALA A 67 13.58 9.95 -2.25
CA ALA A 67 14.86 10.02 -2.93
C ALA A 67 14.99 11.24 -3.85
N VAL A 68 13.90 11.66 -4.51
CA VAL A 68 13.84 12.89 -5.31
C VAL A 68 14.04 14.12 -4.41
N GLU A 69 13.38 14.15 -3.25
CA GLU A 69 13.52 15.21 -2.25
C GLU A 69 14.94 15.24 -1.66
N ALA A 70 15.50 14.08 -1.31
CA ALA A 70 16.87 13.96 -0.78
C ALA A 70 17.93 14.45 -1.77
N LYS A 71 17.71 14.27 -3.09
CA LYS A 71 18.59 14.79 -4.14
C LYS A 71 18.26 16.22 -4.56
N SER A 72 17.23 16.85 -3.95
CA SER A 72 16.73 18.19 -4.29
C SER A 72 16.45 18.38 -5.79
N LEU A 73 15.93 17.33 -6.44
CA LEU A 73 15.59 17.35 -7.85
C LEU A 73 14.13 17.72 -8.05
N THR A 74 13.83 18.49 -9.10
CA THR A 74 12.44 18.60 -9.57
C THR A 74 12.06 17.37 -10.39
N ILE A 75 10.76 17.07 -10.48
CA ILE A 75 10.24 15.96 -11.29
C ILE A 75 10.68 16.09 -12.74
N SER A 76 10.72 17.32 -13.28
CA SER A 76 11.19 17.58 -14.64
C SER A 76 12.67 17.28 -14.82
N GLN A 77 13.52 17.66 -13.85
CA GLN A 77 14.94 17.33 -13.87
C GLN A 77 15.19 15.81 -13.74
N ALA A 78 14.43 15.14 -12.87
CA ALA A 78 14.52 13.69 -12.71
C ALA A 78 14.10 12.95 -14.00
N SER A 79 13.03 13.41 -14.66
CA SER A 79 12.57 12.91 -15.96
C SER A 79 13.64 13.07 -17.04
N GLN A 80 14.21 14.27 -17.20
CA GLN A 80 15.24 14.54 -18.20
C GLN A 80 16.51 13.70 -17.98
N LYS A 81 16.96 13.56 -16.73
CA LYS A 81 18.18 12.82 -16.40
C LYS A 81 18.01 11.30 -16.45
N SER A 82 16.83 10.77 -16.09
CA SER A 82 16.53 9.33 -16.14
C SER A 82 16.00 8.86 -17.49
N LEU A 83 15.57 9.80 -18.34
CA LEU A 83 14.84 9.56 -19.59
C LEU A 83 13.49 8.86 -19.39
N VAL A 84 12.97 8.85 -18.16
CA VAL A 84 11.61 8.39 -17.86
C VAL A 84 10.65 9.55 -18.10
N PRO A 85 9.63 9.42 -18.98
CA PRO A 85 8.66 10.48 -19.23
C PRO A 85 7.99 10.98 -17.94
N GLU A 86 7.79 12.29 -17.82
CA GLU A 86 7.19 12.90 -16.61
C GLU A 86 5.84 12.29 -16.24
N LYS A 87 5.00 11.94 -17.24
CA LYS A 87 3.72 11.28 -17.02
C LYS A 87 3.88 9.92 -16.31
N ILE A 88 4.90 9.16 -16.68
CA ILE A 88 5.21 7.86 -16.06
C ILE A 88 5.79 8.08 -14.67
N LEU A 89 6.70 9.05 -14.51
CA LEU A 89 7.29 9.36 -13.21
C LEU A 89 6.25 9.84 -12.19
N ASN A 90 5.33 10.70 -12.60
CA ASN A 90 4.17 11.10 -11.80
C ASN A 90 3.26 9.90 -11.49
N GLY A 91 3.08 8.99 -12.45
CA GLY A 91 2.35 7.75 -12.25
C GLY A 91 2.98 6.84 -11.19
N LEU A 92 4.31 6.71 -11.20
CA LEU A 92 5.07 5.96 -10.20
C LEU A 92 5.01 6.64 -8.82
N LEU A 93 5.15 7.96 -8.76
CA LEU A 93 5.05 8.73 -7.51
C LEU A 93 3.66 8.66 -6.87
N ALA A 94 2.63 8.54 -7.68
CA ALA A 94 1.23 8.38 -7.24
C ALA A 94 0.82 6.91 -7.04
N ASP A 95 1.76 5.95 -7.18
CA ASP A 95 1.48 4.52 -7.13
C ASP A 95 0.29 4.11 -8.02
N SER A 96 0.18 4.71 -9.22
CA SER A 96 -0.94 4.50 -10.17
C SER A 96 -0.53 3.76 -11.44
N VAL A 97 0.77 3.51 -11.62
CA VAL A 97 1.34 2.78 -12.76
C VAL A 97 2.14 1.60 -12.23
N ALA A 98 1.83 0.40 -12.70
CA ALA A 98 2.64 -0.78 -12.42
C ALA A 98 4.07 -0.60 -12.94
N VAL A 99 5.07 -0.97 -12.13
CA VAL A 99 6.49 -0.81 -12.50
C VAL A 99 6.86 -1.60 -13.77
N THR A 100 6.14 -2.70 -14.03
CA THR A 100 6.31 -3.55 -15.22
C THR A 100 6.03 -2.80 -16.53
N ASN A 101 5.26 -1.71 -16.48
CA ASN A 101 5.01 -0.84 -17.63
C ASN A 101 6.15 0.14 -17.95
N VAL A 102 7.17 0.20 -17.09
CA VAL A 102 8.34 1.07 -17.27
C VAL A 102 9.50 0.25 -17.81
N PRO A 103 10.14 0.63 -18.93
CA PRO A 103 11.29 -0.10 -19.45
C PRO A 103 12.38 -0.26 -18.37
N VAL A 104 12.80 -1.50 -18.12
CA VAL A 104 13.70 -1.86 -17.00
C VAL A 104 15.01 -1.07 -16.99
N VAL A 105 15.55 -0.73 -18.17
CA VAL A 105 16.77 0.08 -18.31
C VAL A 105 16.55 1.52 -17.83
N LEU A 106 15.38 2.10 -18.13
CA LEU A 106 15.03 3.46 -17.69
C LEU A 106 14.76 3.48 -16.18
N PHE A 107 14.10 2.44 -15.68
CA PHE A 107 13.87 2.29 -14.24
C PHE A 107 15.20 2.13 -13.47
N ARG A 108 16.14 1.33 -13.97
CA ARG A 108 17.51 1.25 -13.43
C ARG A 108 18.19 2.62 -13.38
N LYS A 109 18.15 3.37 -14.49
CA LYS A 109 18.73 4.72 -14.56
C LYS A 109 18.10 5.67 -13.54
N LEU A 110 16.79 5.62 -13.38
CA LEU A 110 16.06 6.39 -12.37
C LEU A 110 16.55 6.03 -10.96
N LEU A 111 16.63 4.73 -10.62
CA LEU A 111 17.05 4.31 -9.29
C LEU A 111 18.52 4.66 -8.99
N HIS A 112 19.43 4.55 -9.97
CA HIS A 112 20.82 5.02 -9.79
C HIS A 112 20.92 6.53 -9.64
N LEU A 113 20.17 7.30 -10.43
CA LEU A 113 20.13 8.76 -10.31
C LEU A 113 19.69 9.18 -8.91
N LEU A 114 18.70 8.47 -8.37
CA LEU A 114 18.12 8.71 -7.06
C LEU A 114 18.89 8.03 -5.91
N ASP A 115 19.92 7.24 -6.23
CA ASP A 115 20.75 6.52 -5.24
C ASP A 115 19.93 5.57 -4.35
N VAL A 116 18.92 4.93 -4.95
CA VAL A 116 18.05 3.98 -4.27
C VAL A 116 18.68 2.59 -4.36
N PRO A 117 18.98 1.91 -3.23
CA PRO A 117 19.50 0.56 -3.23
C PRO A 117 18.53 -0.42 -3.90
N LEU A 118 19.07 -1.39 -4.66
CA LEU A 118 18.27 -2.41 -5.34
C LEU A 118 17.37 -3.19 -4.36
N SER A 119 17.86 -3.48 -3.15
CA SER A 119 17.09 -4.16 -2.11
C SER A 119 15.84 -3.37 -1.71
N LYS A 120 15.99 -2.07 -1.45
CA LYS A 120 14.88 -1.17 -1.10
C LYS A 120 13.89 -1.04 -2.26
N ALA A 121 14.39 -0.95 -3.49
CA ALA A 121 13.55 -0.89 -4.69
C ALA A 121 12.75 -2.19 -4.91
N LYS A 122 13.38 -3.36 -4.76
CA LYS A 122 12.72 -4.67 -4.88
C LYS A 122 11.58 -4.83 -3.87
N GLU A 123 11.85 -4.49 -2.61
CA GLU A 123 10.83 -4.57 -1.57
C GLU A 123 9.64 -3.64 -1.85
N ALA A 124 9.91 -2.39 -2.23
CA ALA A 124 8.87 -1.41 -2.53
C ALA A 124 8.03 -1.79 -3.76
N VAL A 125 8.65 -2.40 -4.79
CA VAL A 125 7.95 -2.95 -5.96
C VAL A 125 7.00 -4.08 -5.54
N LEU A 126 7.50 -5.07 -4.79
CA LEU A 126 6.68 -6.20 -4.34
C LEU A 126 5.51 -5.75 -3.47
N TYR A 127 5.77 -4.79 -2.57
CA TYR A 127 4.74 -4.23 -1.71
C TYR A 127 3.69 -3.46 -2.51
N ASN A 128 4.10 -2.65 -3.48
CA ASN A 128 3.18 -1.94 -4.35
C ASN A 128 2.32 -2.92 -5.19
N THR A 129 2.91 -3.96 -5.78
CA THR A 129 2.14 -5.02 -6.47
C THR A 129 1.10 -5.68 -5.56
N HIS A 130 1.45 -5.93 -4.29
CA HIS A 130 0.50 -6.49 -3.33
C HIS A 130 -0.69 -5.55 -3.05
N ILE A 131 -0.44 -4.24 -2.95
CA ILE A 131 -1.50 -3.22 -2.79
C ILE A 131 -2.41 -3.20 -4.01
N PHE A 132 -1.85 -3.12 -5.23
CA PHE A 132 -2.63 -3.12 -6.47
C PHE A 132 -3.55 -4.33 -6.56
N ARG A 133 -3.05 -5.53 -6.23
CA ARG A 133 -3.85 -6.76 -6.23
C ARG A 133 -5.01 -6.68 -5.24
N THR A 134 -4.75 -6.17 -4.04
CA THR A 134 -5.76 -6.07 -2.98
C THR A 134 -6.87 -5.09 -3.39
N GLN A 135 -6.51 -3.97 -4.01
CA GLN A 135 -7.46 -3.00 -4.56
C GLN A 135 -8.28 -3.59 -5.71
N LEU A 136 -7.65 -4.36 -6.61
CA LEU A 136 -8.36 -5.04 -7.69
C LEU A 136 -9.37 -6.06 -7.15
N SER A 137 -8.98 -6.89 -6.16
CA SER A 137 -9.88 -7.88 -5.58
C SER A 137 -11.13 -7.28 -4.92
N LEU A 138 -11.01 -6.10 -4.31
CA LEU A 138 -12.13 -5.37 -3.73
C LEU A 138 -13.04 -4.72 -4.78
N SER A 139 -12.51 -4.45 -5.98
CA SER A 139 -13.29 -3.85 -7.08
C SER A 139 -14.06 -4.87 -7.92
N VAL A 140 -13.73 -6.17 -7.82
CA VAL A 140 -14.33 -7.26 -8.64
C VAL A 140 -15.65 -7.78 -8.05
N GLU A 141 -16.03 -7.41 -6.83
CA GLU A 141 -17.34 -7.77 -6.26
C GLU A 141 -18.53 -6.94 -6.81
N ALA A 142 -18.29 -6.03 -7.76
CA ALA A 142 -19.37 -5.42 -8.54
C ALA A 142 -19.67 -6.27 -9.78
N PRO A 143 -20.90 -6.82 -9.96
CA PRO A 143 -21.21 -7.67 -11.10
C PRO A 143 -21.26 -6.82 -12.38
N SER A 144 -20.20 -6.87 -13.20
CA SER A 144 -20.18 -6.18 -14.49
C SER A 144 -20.96 -6.95 -15.55
N LEU A 145 -22.26 -6.67 -15.65
CA LEU A 145 -23.07 -6.96 -16.85
C LEU A 145 -22.65 -6.00 -17.97
N ALA A 146 -21.76 -6.40 -18.88
CA ALA A 146 -21.56 -5.65 -20.13
C ALA A 146 -20.93 -6.48 -21.26
N PHE A 147 -21.72 -7.36 -21.87
CA PHE A 147 -21.55 -7.67 -23.28
C PHE A 147 -21.91 -6.41 -24.09
N LYS A 148 -20.91 -5.67 -24.59
CA LYS A 148 -21.12 -4.66 -25.63
C LYS A 148 -20.11 -4.84 -26.75
N ARG A 149 -20.51 -5.61 -27.76
CA ARG A 149 -19.87 -5.57 -29.09
C ARG A 149 -20.04 -4.15 -29.63
N LYS A 150 -18.96 -3.42 -29.89
CA LYS A 150 -18.97 -2.30 -30.82
C LYS A 150 -17.80 -2.39 -31.80
N SER A 151 -18.22 -2.57 -33.05
CA SER A 151 -17.43 -2.48 -34.27
C SER A 151 -16.88 -1.07 -34.43
N GLY A 152 -15.59 -0.98 -34.77
CA GLY A 152 -14.91 0.22 -35.28
C GLY A 152 -14.29 1.11 -34.20
N ARG A 153 -12.99 0.92 -33.93
CA ARG A 153 -12.16 1.96 -33.29
C ARG A 153 -10.75 2.02 -33.84
N ASP A 154 -10.31 3.26 -33.92
CA ASP A 154 -8.99 3.78 -34.24
C ASP A 154 -7.91 3.15 -33.34
N PRO A 155 -6.78 2.65 -33.87
CA PRO A 155 -5.74 1.95 -33.10
C PRO A 155 -5.03 2.80 -32.02
N PHE A 156 -5.34 4.09 -31.89
CA PHE A 156 -4.72 5.00 -30.92
C PHE A 156 -5.65 5.48 -29.79
N ASP A 157 -6.90 5.03 -29.73
CA ASP A 157 -7.82 5.37 -28.64
C ASP A 157 -7.60 4.46 -27.41
N LEU A 158 -6.72 4.90 -26.50
CA LEU A 158 -6.37 4.20 -25.24
C LEU A 158 -7.43 4.37 -24.13
N SER A 159 -8.60 4.94 -24.41
CA SER A 159 -9.58 5.27 -23.37
C SER A 159 -10.53 4.13 -22.98
N GLU A 160 -10.73 3.11 -23.81
CA GLU A 160 -11.69 2.01 -23.57
C GLU A 160 -11.10 0.59 -23.45
N GLY A 161 -9.77 0.44 -23.38
CA GLY A 161 -9.08 -0.85 -23.12
C GLY A 161 -8.63 -1.08 -21.68
N LYS A 162 -9.16 -0.30 -20.72
CA LYS A 162 -8.59 -0.16 -19.37
C LYS A 162 -8.68 -1.38 -18.46
N SER A 163 -9.48 -2.42 -18.74
CA SER A 163 -9.55 -3.58 -17.84
C SER A 163 -8.78 -4.81 -18.35
N GLU A 164 -8.76 -5.06 -19.67
CA GLU A 164 -8.20 -6.30 -20.19
C GLU A 164 -6.68 -6.25 -20.43
N GLY A 165 -6.13 -5.07 -20.79
CA GLY A 165 -4.69 -4.90 -20.98
C GLY A 165 -3.88 -4.76 -19.68
N ILE A 166 -4.54 -4.37 -18.59
CA ILE A 166 -3.92 -4.20 -17.26
C ILE A 166 -3.67 -5.56 -16.59
N ASN A 167 -4.56 -6.53 -16.79
CA ASN A 167 -4.49 -7.84 -16.12
C ASN A 167 -3.34 -8.75 -16.59
N LEU A 168 -2.80 -8.56 -17.80
CA LEU A 168 -1.80 -9.49 -18.36
C LEU A 168 -0.35 -9.22 -17.91
N PHE A 169 -0.04 -8.01 -17.42
CA PHE A 169 1.31 -7.62 -16.98
C PHE A 169 1.42 -7.35 -15.46
N GLU A 170 0.32 -7.55 -14.73
CA GLU A 170 0.24 -7.53 -13.26
C GLU A 170 0.37 -8.94 -12.62
N ASN A 171 0.68 -9.95 -13.43
CA ASN A 171 0.92 -11.30 -12.95
C ASN A 171 2.21 -11.32 -12.08
N GLU A 172 2.19 -12.05 -10.96
CA GLU A 172 3.36 -12.22 -10.09
C GLU A 172 4.61 -12.68 -10.86
N GLU A 173 4.41 -13.47 -11.92
CA GLU A 173 5.48 -13.90 -12.81
C GLU A 173 6.10 -12.74 -13.59
N ALA A 174 5.30 -11.80 -14.10
CA ALA A 174 5.79 -10.63 -14.81
C ALA A 174 6.64 -9.74 -13.90
N VAL A 175 6.21 -9.55 -12.65
CA VAL A 175 6.96 -8.80 -11.65
C VAL A 175 8.26 -9.52 -11.28
N LYS A 176 8.23 -10.85 -11.09
CA LYS A 176 9.44 -11.65 -10.83
C LYS A 176 10.43 -11.56 -11.99
N LEU A 177 9.98 -11.75 -13.22
CA LEU A 177 10.82 -11.62 -14.43
C LEU A 177 11.42 -10.21 -14.54
N TYR A 178 10.61 -9.18 -14.27
CA TYR A 178 11.05 -7.79 -14.27
C TYR A 178 12.15 -7.54 -13.24
N LEU A 179 11.96 -7.99 -12.00
CA LEU A 179 12.93 -7.82 -10.91
C LEU A 179 14.21 -8.64 -11.14
N ASN A 180 14.10 -9.85 -11.68
CA ASN A 180 15.25 -10.66 -12.08
C ASN A 180 16.04 -9.94 -13.18
N ARG A 181 15.34 -9.42 -14.20
CA ARG A 181 16.00 -8.67 -15.27
C ARG A 181 16.66 -7.40 -14.73
N LEU A 182 16.00 -6.70 -13.80
CA LEU A 182 16.56 -5.51 -13.14
C LEU A 182 17.86 -5.84 -12.40
N GLU A 183 17.91 -6.99 -11.71
CA GLU A 183 19.10 -7.47 -11.00
C GLU A 183 20.25 -7.85 -11.95
N GLU A 184 19.96 -8.58 -13.03
CA GLU A 184 20.95 -8.92 -14.05
C GLU A 184 21.62 -7.68 -14.65
N ILE A 185 20.84 -6.63 -14.89
CA ILE A 185 21.37 -5.38 -15.41
C ILE A 185 21.93 -4.48 -14.30
N TRP A 186 21.74 -4.78 -13.02
CA TRP A 186 22.21 -3.90 -11.95
C TRP A 186 23.72 -3.98 -11.75
N GLY A 187 24.30 -5.17 -11.95
CA GLY A 187 25.75 -5.41 -11.84
C GLY A 187 26.55 -5.16 -13.11
N ASN A 188 25.88 -4.80 -14.22
CA ASN A 188 26.48 -4.52 -15.55
C ASN A 188 26.46 -3.02 -15.88
#